data_AF-A0A2B7ZEJ3-F1
#
_entry.id   AF-A0A2B7ZEJ3-F1
#
_cell.length_a   1.000
_cell.length_b   1.000
_cell.length_c   1.000
_cell.angle_alpha   90.00
_cell.angle_beta   90.00
_cell.angle_gamma   90.00
#
_symmetry.space_group_name_H-M   'P 1'
#
loop_
_entity.id
_entity.type
_entity.pdbx_description
1 polymer ?
#
loop_
_entity_poly.entity_id
_entity_poly.type
_entity_poly.pdbx_seq_one_letter_code
_entity_poly.pdbx_strand_id
1 'polypeptide(L)'
;MALFGRGYTCYGDPGGLATWEPNEVLNSLMDDDYVETREKNIRLLQCNIKRGFNVEVAESALEYILHKTPPGPLLDPTEPRGLDSRVYRRIEILKRLRYSPSLHEWDARNIDAILLAYRNGSLKMDKGKVTYWYGGQMRMGPRLQLPSVREHIDLIDRCRENFGLGRLWIEPRAQQQQRAAVATFDSFDLSGHHGYHVRVQLIGQDKSIIIPVLDDTGSSLLELLATPDCISLGFNMLYPHVLGITQLLTSNGVVERLSILVRAQVVAEDGRPLGPKIEIEASVTSAPLAPFYYSRCSGRILRRTLYTATAPAYGGPLYVSEKKNGVVKQLPAV
;
A
#
# COMPACT_ATOMS: atom_id res chain seq x y z
N MET A 1 5.96 -18.52 3.16
CA MET A 1 5.78 -18.57 4.63
C MET A 1 7.12 -18.95 5.29
N ALA A 2 8.07 -18.01 5.29
CA ALA A 2 9.40 -18.14 5.89
C ALA A 2 9.90 -16.73 6.24
N LEU A 3 9.09 -16.00 7.01
CA LEU A 3 9.18 -14.54 7.20
C LEU A 3 9.95 -14.12 8.45
N PHE A 4 10.32 -15.10 9.27
CA PHE A 4 11.35 -14.96 10.29
C PHE A 4 12.51 -15.82 9.82
N GLY A 5 13.68 -15.21 9.59
CA GLY A 5 14.90 -15.97 9.33
C GLY A 5 15.14 -16.96 10.48
N ARG A 6 15.72 -18.13 10.17
CA ARG A 6 16.09 -19.14 11.17
C ARG A 6 16.84 -18.46 12.33
N GLY A 7 16.20 -18.30 13.49
CA GLY A 7 16.84 -17.74 14.69
C GLY A 7 16.08 -16.66 15.47
N TYR A 8 14.98 -16.07 14.98
CA TYR A 8 14.16 -15.17 15.81
C TYR A 8 13.22 -15.95 16.74
N THR A 9 13.79 -16.69 17.68
CA THR A 9 13.10 -17.01 18.93
C THR A 9 12.94 -15.71 19.71
N CYS A 10 11.74 -15.15 19.67
CA CYS A 10 11.38 -14.04 20.55
C CYS A 10 11.39 -14.60 21.98
N TYR A 11 12.49 -14.39 22.71
CA TYR A 11 12.60 -14.84 24.10
C TYR A 11 11.64 -14.01 24.96
N GLY A 12 10.44 -14.56 25.16
CA GLY A 12 9.60 -14.20 26.29
C GLY A 12 10.31 -14.54 27.60
N ASP A 13 9.81 -13.95 28.69
CA ASP A 13 10.33 -14.13 30.04
C ASP A 13 10.50 -15.63 30.40
N PRO A 14 11.45 -16.03 31.27
CA PRO A 14 11.76 -17.45 31.55
C PRO A 14 10.64 -18.28 32.20
N GLY A 15 9.45 -17.71 32.42
CA GLY A 15 8.30 -18.36 33.07
C GLY A 15 7.48 -19.30 32.19
N GLY A 16 7.74 -19.37 30.88
CA GLY A 16 7.08 -20.30 29.97
C GLY A 16 7.12 -19.83 28.52
N LEU A 17 7.32 -20.76 27.57
CA LEU A 17 7.33 -20.46 26.14
C LEU A 17 5.92 -20.09 25.65
N ALA A 18 5.59 -18.80 25.72
CA ALA A 18 4.41 -18.26 25.09
C ALA A 18 4.47 -18.51 23.57
N THR A 19 3.60 -19.40 23.07
CA THR A 19 3.54 -19.76 21.65
C THR A 19 2.68 -18.76 20.87
N TRP A 20 3.10 -17.50 20.90
CA TRP A 20 2.45 -16.44 20.12
C TRP A 20 2.50 -16.75 18.64
N GLU A 21 1.40 -16.48 17.93
CA GLU A 21 1.34 -16.74 16.51
C GLU A 21 2.18 -15.69 15.74
N PRO A 22 2.97 -16.10 14.72
CA PRO A 22 3.84 -15.16 13.99
C PRO A 22 3.08 -13.98 13.36
N ASN A 23 1.82 -14.19 12.98
CA ASN A 23 0.94 -13.14 12.47
C ASN A 23 0.48 -12.18 13.58
N GLU A 24 0.29 -12.66 14.81
CA GLU A 24 -0.13 -11.83 15.95
C GLU A 24 1.02 -11.01 16.52
N VAL A 25 2.25 -11.55 16.50
CA VAL A 25 3.46 -10.75 16.72
C VAL A 25 3.66 -9.69 15.62
N LEU A 26 3.32 -10.02 14.37
CA LEU A 26 3.30 -9.04 13.28
C LEU A 26 2.22 -7.97 13.52
N ASN A 27 0.99 -8.36 13.89
CA ASN A 27 -0.12 -7.44 14.17
C ASN A 27 0.19 -6.51 15.35
N SER A 28 0.83 -7.00 16.42
CA SER A 28 1.24 -6.16 17.55
C SER A 28 2.29 -5.10 17.20
N LEU A 29 3.08 -5.36 16.15
CA LEU A 29 4.02 -4.41 15.55
C LEU A 29 3.38 -3.56 14.43
N MET A 30 2.13 -3.82 14.06
CA MET A 30 1.49 -3.24 12.85
C MET A 30 0.16 -2.53 13.10
N ASP A 31 -0.27 -2.39 14.35
CA ASP A 31 -1.40 -1.55 14.75
C ASP A 31 -0.93 -0.50 15.79
N ASP A 32 -1.29 0.77 15.57
CA ASP A 32 -0.93 1.89 16.46
C ASP A 32 -1.72 1.81 17.77
N ASP A 33 -2.93 1.27 17.70
CA ASP A 33 -3.87 1.15 18.80
C ASP A 33 -3.97 -0.33 19.27
N TYR A 34 -2.97 -1.16 18.97
CA TYR A 34 -2.97 -2.61 19.25
C TYR A 34 -3.29 -2.93 20.71
N VAL A 35 -2.59 -2.28 21.64
CA VAL A 35 -2.74 -2.54 23.08
C VAL A 35 -4.15 -2.15 23.55
N GLU A 36 -4.62 -0.98 23.15
CA GLU A 36 -5.98 -0.51 23.48
C GLU A 36 -7.05 -1.43 22.88
N THR A 37 -6.90 -1.82 21.61
CA THR A 37 -7.80 -2.73 20.90
C THR A 37 -7.82 -4.11 21.54
N ARG A 38 -6.65 -4.65 21.90
CA ARG A 38 -6.51 -5.93 22.61
C ARG A 38 -7.20 -5.89 23.98
N GLU A 39 -6.93 -4.86 24.79
CA GLU A 39 -7.58 -4.67 26.09
C GLU A 39 -9.09 -4.45 25.99
N LYS A 40 -9.54 -3.74 24.96
CA LYS A 40 -10.97 -3.55 24.66
C LYS A 40 -11.64 -4.87 24.29
N ASN A 41 -10.99 -5.70 23.47
CA ASN A 41 -11.48 -7.02 23.11
C ASN A 41 -11.54 -7.96 24.34
N ILE A 42 -10.49 -7.98 25.18
CA ILE A 42 -10.48 -8.73 26.44
C ILE A 42 -11.67 -8.32 27.34
N ARG A 43 -11.86 -7.00 27.56
CA ARG A 43 -12.98 -6.48 28.37
C ARG A 43 -14.35 -6.83 27.78
N LEU A 44 -14.50 -6.81 26.46
CA LEU A 44 -15.74 -7.19 25.77
C LEU A 44 -16.05 -8.67 25.95
N LEU A 45 -15.06 -9.55 25.79
CA LEU A 45 -15.22 -11.00 25.96
C LEU A 45 -15.57 -11.35 27.41
N GLN A 46 -14.86 -10.77 28.38
CA GLN A 46 -15.17 -10.92 29.81
C GLN A 46 -16.60 -10.44 30.15
N CYS A 47 -17.07 -9.36 29.52
CA CYS A 47 -18.44 -8.88 29.67
C CYS A 47 -19.48 -9.86 29.09
N ASN A 48 -19.21 -10.45 27.92
CA ASN A 48 -20.08 -11.46 27.30
C ASN A 48 -20.22 -12.72 28.17
N ILE A 49 -19.08 -13.23 28.67
CA ILE A 49 -19.03 -14.37 29.61
C ILE A 49 -19.90 -14.08 30.84
N LYS A 50 -19.66 -12.94 31.52
CA LYS A 50 -20.42 -12.54 32.72
C LYS A 50 -21.93 -12.36 32.46
N ARG A 51 -22.33 -12.06 31.22
CA ARG A 51 -23.74 -11.89 30.81
C ARG A 51 -24.39 -13.18 30.29
N GLY A 52 -23.67 -14.30 30.22
CA GLY A 52 -24.18 -15.56 29.66
C GLY A 52 -24.34 -15.54 28.13
N PHE A 53 -23.71 -14.61 27.42
CA PHE A 53 -23.86 -14.45 25.98
C PHE A 53 -22.75 -15.19 25.22
N ASN A 54 -23.10 -16.27 24.51
CA ASN A 54 -22.18 -17.11 23.72
C ASN A 54 -20.91 -17.51 24.51
N VAL A 55 -21.09 -17.98 25.75
CA VAL A 55 -20.02 -18.15 26.74
C VAL A 55 -18.83 -18.96 26.19
N GLU A 56 -19.08 -20.16 25.64
CA GLU A 56 -18.04 -21.04 25.09
C GLU A 56 -17.17 -20.36 24.02
N VAL A 57 -17.81 -19.60 23.11
CA VAL A 57 -17.13 -18.86 22.05
C VAL A 57 -16.32 -17.70 22.63
N ALA A 58 -16.86 -17.01 23.65
CA ALA A 58 -16.19 -15.89 24.30
C ALA A 58 -15.00 -16.35 25.17
N GLU A 59 -15.10 -17.50 25.84
CA GLU A 59 -14.03 -18.13 26.59
C GLU A 59 -12.90 -18.59 25.67
N SER A 60 -13.22 -19.31 24.59
CA SER A 60 -12.24 -19.76 23.60
C SER A 60 -11.50 -18.59 22.93
N ALA A 61 -12.22 -17.51 22.56
CA ALA A 61 -11.61 -16.30 22.02
C ALA A 61 -10.73 -15.56 23.04
N LEU A 62 -11.13 -15.55 24.32
CA LEU A 62 -10.34 -14.94 25.39
C LEU A 62 -9.06 -15.74 25.67
N GLU A 63 -9.15 -17.07 25.72
CA GLU A 63 -8.01 -17.96 25.86
C GLU A 63 -7.01 -17.78 24.69
N TYR A 64 -7.52 -17.71 23.45
CA TYR A 64 -6.71 -17.40 22.27
C TYR A 64 -5.99 -16.06 22.42
N ILE A 65 -6.70 -14.97 22.76
CA ILE A 65 -6.06 -13.65 22.92
C ILE A 65 -4.99 -13.68 24.01
N LEU A 66 -5.24 -14.34 25.15
CA LEU A 66 -4.29 -14.39 26.26
C LEU A 66 -3.01 -15.19 25.94
N HIS A 67 -3.11 -16.29 25.20
CA HIS A 67 -1.99 -17.21 24.96
C HIS A 67 -1.34 -17.12 23.57
N LYS A 68 -2.07 -16.66 22.54
CA LYS A 68 -1.61 -16.60 21.14
C LYS A 68 -1.26 -15.20 20.65
N THR A 69 -1.70 -14.16 21.36
CA THR A 69 -1.34 -12.76 21.04
C THR A 69 -0.44 -12.17 22.13
N PRO A 70 0.64 -11.45 21.77
CA PRO A 70 1.49 -10.81 22.77
C PRO A 70 0.75 -9.66 23.48
N PRO A 71 1.11 -9.32 24.74
CA PRO A 71 0.47 -8.22 25.46
C PRO A 71 0.75 -6.84 24.85
N GLY A 72 1.83 -6.72 24.07
CA GLY A 72 2.21 -5.51 23.34
C GLY A 72 3.25 -5.80 22.26
N PRO A 73 3.79 -4.76 21.60
CA PRO A 73 4.83 -4.90 20.59
C PRO A 73 6.12 -5.47 21.20
N LEU A 74 6.70 -6.49 20.58
CA LEU A 74 7.97 -7.06 21.04
C LEU A 74 9.13 -6.17 20.56
N LEU A 75 9.77 -5.49 21.50
CA LEU A 75 10.90 -4.59 21.22
C LEU A 75 12.19 -5.40 21.09
N ASP A 76 12.95 -5.14 20.03
CA ASP A 76 14.29 -5.70 19.85
C ASP A 76 15.23 -5.13 20.94
N PRO A 77 15.86 -5.98 21.79
CA PRO A 77 16.70 -5.53 22.89
C PRO A 77 18.00 -4.83 22.44
N THR A 78 18.34 -4.88 21.15
CA THR A 78 19.47 -4.14 20.56
C THR A 78 19.15 -2.68 20.23
N GLU A 79 17.87 -2.28 20.26
CA GLU A 79 17.47 -0.90 19.99
C GLU A 79 17.66 0.02 21.22
N PRO A 80 17.98 1.31 21.01
CA PRO A 80 18.11 2.28 22.10
C PRO A 80 16.84 2.34 22.96
N ARG A 81 17.00 2.42 24.29
CA ARG A 81 15.87 2.53 25.23
C ARG A 81 15.29 3.95 25.25
N GLY A 82 13.98 4.06 25.50
CA GLY A 82 13.29 5.34 25.66
C GLY A 82 12.86 6.02 24.36
N LEU A 83 12.85 5.29 23.24
CA LEU A 83 12.22 5.77 22.00
C LEU A 83 10.69 5.71 22.14
N ASP A 84 9.99 6.52 21.32
CA ASP A 84 8.53 6.45 21.20
C ASP A 84 8.10 5.08 20.62
N SER A 85 6.95 4.55 21.05
CA SER A 85 6.47 3.23 20.61
C SER A 85 6.26 3.15 19.09
N ARG A 86 5.85 4.25 18.44
CA ARG A 86 5.73 4.35 16.97
C ARG A 86 7.10 4.37 16.29
N VAL A 87 8.14 4.88 16.95
CA VAL A 87 9.52 4.85 16.45
C VAL A 87 10.05 3.41 16.46
N TYR A 88 9.91 2.65 17.55
CA TYR A 88 10.29 1.23 17.58
C TYR A 88 9.56 0.43 16.50
N ARG A 89 8.23 0.60 16.43
CA ARG A 89 7.39 0.01 15.38
C ARG A 89 7.92 0.34 13.99
N ARG A 90 8.30 1.60 13.73
CA ARG A 90 8.79 2.01 12.42
C ARG A 90 10.18 1.45 12.11
N ILE A 91 11.06 1.34 13.10
CA ILE A 91 12.35 0.65 13.00
C ILE A 91 12.15 -0.81 12.56
N GLU A 92 11.21 -1.55 13.15
CA GLU A 92 10.94 -2.95 12.76
C GLU A 92 10.39 -3.08 11.33
N ILE A 93 9.54 -2.16 10.88
CA ILE A 93 9.09 -2.11 9.48
C ILE A 93 10.30 -1.86 8.56
N LEU A 94 11.17 -0.91 8.90
CA LEU A 94 12.34 -0.57 8.10
C LEU A 94 13.37 -1.70 8.06
N LYS A 95 13.61 -2.42 9.16
CA LYS A 95 14.41 -3.66 9.19
C LYS A 95 13.87 -4.69 8.21
N ARG A 96 12.56 -4.99 8.25
CA ARG A 96 11.94 -5.96 7.33
C ARG A 96 12.11 -5.56 5.86
N LEU A 97 11.84 -4.29 5.53
CA LEU A 97 12.07 -3.75 4.19
C LEU A 97 13.56 -3.85 3.80
N ARG A 98 14.49 -3.62 4.74
CA ARG A 98 15.94 -3.72 4.54
C ARG A 98 16.45 -5.13 4.20
N TYR A 99 15.73 -6.16 4.64
CA TYR A 99 15.98 -7.57 4.31
C TYR A 99 15.22 -8.07 3.07
N SER A 100 14.41 -7.23 2.41
CA SER A 100 13.69 -7.64 1.19
C SER A 100 14.66 -7.93 0.04
N PRO A 101 14.59 -9.11 -0.61
CA PRO A 101 15.51 -9.48 -1.69
C PRO A 101 15.32 -8.65 -2.97
N SER A 102 14.23 -7.88 -3.08
CA SER A 102 13.95 -6.98 -4.20
C SER A 102 14.31 -5.51 -3.92
N LEU A 103 14.89 -5.22 -2.75
CA LEU A 103 15.29 -3.86 -2.38
C LEU A 103 16.50 -3.41 -3.21
N HIS A 104 16.41 -2.23 -3.82
CA HIS A 104 17.53 -1.64 -4.56
C HIS A 104 18.55 -1.02 -3.61
N GLU A 105 19.83 -1.00 -3.99
CA GLU A 105 20.89 -0.44 -3.15
C GLU A 105 20.67 1.04 -2.75
N TRP A 106 20.04 1.83 -3.63
CA TRP A 106 19.69 3.22 -3.35
C TRP A 106 18.64 3.35 -2.25
N ASP A 107 17.67 2.43 -2.20
CA ASP A 107 16.63 2.40 -1.18
C ASP A 107 17.22 1.88 0.15
N ALA A 108 18.13 0.90 0.09
CA ALA A 108 18.88 0.42 1.25
C ALA A 108 19.68 1.54 1.93
N ARG A 109 20.42 2.37 1.18
CA ARG A 109 21.16 3.54 1.72
C ARG A 109 20.23 4.55 2.39
N ASN A 110 19.03 4.78 1.84
CA ASN A 110 18.03 5.65 2.46
C ASN A 110 17.51 5.04 3.77
N ILE A 111 17.14 3.76 3.78
CA ILE A 111 16.65 3.05 4.98
C ILE A 111 17.71 3.02 6.09
N ASP A 112 18.97 2.75 5.76
CA ASP A 112 20.06 2.68 6.75
C ASP A 112 20.26 4.05 7.44
N ALA A 113 20.16 5.15 6.69
CA ALA A 113 20.24 6.50 7.24
C ALA A 113 19.01 6.87 8.10
N ILE A 114 17.81 6.44 7.70
CA ILE A 114 16.56 6.65 8.47
C ILE A 114 16.60 5.88 9.79
N LEU A 115 17.05 4.62 9.76
CA LEU A 115 17.24 3.79 10.96
C LEU A 115 18.20 4.46 11.94
N LEU A 116 19.33 4.99 11.45
CA LEU A 116 20.27 5.76 12.27
C LEU A 116 19.62 7.02 12.86
N ALA A 117 18.83 7.74 12.05
CA ALA A 117 18.17 8.98 12.46
C ALA A 117 17.06 8.77 13.51
N TYR A 118 16.35 7.64 13.47
CA TYR A 118 15.44 7.25 14.54
C TYR A 118 16.18 6.84 15.82
N ARG A 119 17.22 5.99 15.69
CA ARG A 119 18.00 5.48 16.83
C ARG A 119 18.72 6.57 17.61
N ASN A 120 19.21 7.61 16.94
CA ASN A 120 19.86 8.76 17.58
C ASN A 120 18.87 9.88 17.98
N GLY A 121 17.57 9.71 17.75
CA GLY A 121 16.52 10.67 18.11
C GLY A 121 16.44 11.95 17.26
N SER A 122 17.24 12.07 16.19
CA SER A 122 17.20 13.21 15.26
C SER A 122 15.95 13.22 14.38
N LEU A 123 15.37 12.05 14.10
CA LEU A 123 14.07 11.89 13.45
C LEU A 123 13.01 11.45 14.47
N LYS A 124 11.85 12.13 14.45
CA LYS A 124 10.71 11.85 15.33
C LYS A 124 9.47 11.49 14.52
N MET A 125 8.62 10.64 15.08
CA MET A 125 7.34 10.23 14.48
C MET A 125 6.23 11.24 14.77
N ASP A 126 6.19 12.33 14.00
CA ASP A 126 5.10 13.30 14.04
C ASP A 126 3.88 12.80 13.23
N LYS A 127 2.72 12.63 13.88
CA LYS A 127 1.50 12.11 13.21
C LYS A 127 1.13 12.93 11.99
N GLY A 128 1.02 12.27 10.84
CA GLY A 128 0.67 12.88 9.56
C GLY A 128 1.80 13.66 8.88
N LYS A 129 2.99 13.77 9.48
CA LYS A 129 4.15 14.37 8.80
C LYS A 129 4.98 13.31 8.06
N VAL A 130 5.65 13.75 7.01
CA VAL A 130 6.56 12.95 6.18
C VAL A 130 7.87 13.69 5.91
N THR A 131 8.93 12.91 5.70
CA THR A 131 10.28 13.33 5.33
C THR A 131 10.71 12.64 4.03
N TYR A 132 11.62 13.27 3.30
CA TYR A 132 12.10 12.85 1.99
C TYR A 132 13.59 12.55 2.06
N TRP A 133 14.01 11.38 1.60
CA TRP A 133 15.39 10.92 1.72
C TRP A 133 15.97 10.58 0.35
N TYR A 134 17.19 11.04 0.07
CA TYR A 134 17.87 10.77 -1.20
C TYR A 134 19.37 10.61 -1.01
N GLY A 135 19.89 9.43 -1.31
CA GLY A 135 21.30 9.09 -1.12
C GLY A 135 21.72 9.03 0.36
N GLY A 136 20.81 8.62 1.25
CA GLY A 136 21.07 8.54 2.70
C GLY A 136 21.02 9.90 3.43
N GLN A 137 20.45 10.95 2.81
CA GLN A 137 20.30 12.27 3.44
C GLN A 137 18.86 12.76 3.35
N MET A 138 18.35 13.34 4.43
CA MET A 138 17.05 14.01 4.44
C MET A 138 17.10 15.28 3.58
N ARG A 139 16.26 15.35 2.55
CA ARG A 139 16.17 16.45 1.59
C ARG A 139 15.04 17.43 1.89
N MET A 140 13.99 16.99 2.56
CA MET A 140 12.79 17.79 2.83
C MET A 140 11.99 17.18 3.99
N GLY A 141 11.25 18.02 4.73
CA GLY A 141 10.40 17.63 5.86
C GLY A 141 11.11 17.77 7.22
N PRO A 142 10.43 17.43 8.34
CA PRO A 142 9.09 16.86 8.42
C PRO A 142 7.96 17.84 8.02
N ARG A 143 6.99 17.41 7.21
CA ARG A 143 5.84 18.25 6.80
C ARG A 143 4.52 17.48 6.68
N LEU A 144 3.40 18.13 6.98
CA LEU A 144 2.05 17.52 7.08
C LEU A 144 1.41 17.06 5.76
N GLN A 145 1.93 17.48 4.61
CA GLN A 145 1.35 17.15 3.31
C GLN A 145 2.33 16.34 2.46
N LEU A 146 1.85 15.23 1.91
CA LEU A 146 2.47 14.57 0.77
C LEU A 146 2.47 15.57 -0.41
N PRO A 147 3.58 15.69 -1.16
CA PRO A 147 3.64 16.49 -2.38
C PRO A 147 2.55 16.06 -3.34
N SER A 148 2.14 16.99 -4.20
CA SER A 148 1.50 16.59 -5.44
C SER A 148 2.43 15.65 -6.22
N VAL A 149 1.88 14.74 -7.05
CA VAL A 149 2.71 13.84 -7.86
C VAL A 149 3.71 14.64 -8.73
N ARG A 150 3.30 15.84 -9.18
CA ARG A 150 4.15 16.78 -9.90
C ARG A 150 5.35 17.25 -9.07
N GLU A 151 5.09 17.78 -7.87
CA GLU A 151 6.16 18.25 -6.97
C GLU A 151 7.11 17.11 -6.56
N HIS A 152 6.60 15.87 -6.47
CA HIS A 152 7.40 14.67 -6.26
C HIS A 152 8.36 14.42 -7.43
N ILE A 153 7.87 14.49 -8.67
CA ILE A 153 8.70 14.39 -9.90
C ILE A 153 9.76 15.50 -9.90
N ASP A 154 9.36 16.76 -9.70
CA ASP A 154 10.28 17.89 -9.68
C ASP A 154 11.36 17.75 -8.57
N LEU A 155 11.04 17.09 -7.44
CA LEU A 155 12.01 16.79 -6.38
C LEU A 155 12.96 15.64 -6.74
N ILE A 156 12.49 14.61 -7.45
CA ILE A 156 13.34 13.54 -7.98
C ILE A 156 14.35 14.11 -8.97
N ASP A 157 13.87 14.95 -9.90
CA ASP A 157 14.71 15.53 -10.95
C ASP A 157 15.79 16.44 -10.37
N ARG A 158 15.42 17.39 -9.48
CA ARG A 158 16.39 18.21 -8.74
C ARG A 158 17.38 17.39 -7.92
N CYS A 159 16.95 16.30 -7.28
CA CYS A 159 17.87 15.44 -6.53
C CYS A 159 18.88 14.74 -7.47
N ARG A 160 18.45 14.35 -8.67
CA ARG A 160 19.32 13.69 -9.67
C ARG A 160 20.34 14.64 -10.27
N GLU A 161 19.93 15.87 -10.57
CA GLU A 161 20.82 16.93 -11.05
C GLU A 161 21.93 17.25 -10.04
N ASN A 162 21.60 17.35 -8.75
CA ASN A 162 22.54 17.77 -7.70
C ASN A 162 23.37 16.62 -7.09
N PHE A 163 22.86 15.39 -7.09
CA PHE A 163 23.47 14.25 -6.36
C PHE A 163 23.70 12.99 -7.21
N GLY A 164 23.41 13.03 -8.51
CA GLY A 164 23.61 11.90 -9.42
C GLY A 164 22.52 10.84 -9.36
N LEU A 165 22.85 9.59 -9.68
CA LEU A 165 21.87 8.50 -9.72
C LEU A 165 21.41 8.06 -8.33
N GLY A 166 20.10 7.84 -8.17
CA GLY A 166 19.46 7.51 -6.90
C GLY A 166 17.93 7.49 -7.00
N ARG A 167 17.30 7.08 -5.90
CA ARG A 167 15.84 7.08 -5.67
C ARG A 167 15.48 7.96 -4.48
N LEU A 168 14.30 8.57 -4.57
CA LEU A 168 13.68 9.31 -3.48
C LEU A 168 12.83 8.36 -2.62
N TRP A 169 13.06 8.39 -1.32
CA TRP A 169 12.30 7.63 -0.32
C TRP A 169 11.42 8.57 0.51
N ILE A 170 10.22 8.12 0.88
CA ILE A 170 9.27 8.87 1.73
C ILE A 170 9.10 8.16 3.07
N GLU A 171 9.26 8.91 4.16
CA GLU A 171 9.33 8.38 5.51
C GLU A 171 8.49 9.18 6.52
N PRO A 172 7.50 8.57 7.22
CA PRO A 172 6.97 7.24 6.99
C PRO A 172 6.18 7.16 5.68
N ARG A 173 6.26 6.02 4.99
CA ARG A 173 5.37 5.77 3.85
C ARG A 173 3.98 5.38 4.36
N ALA A 174 2.99 6.22 4.08
CA ALA A 174 1.60 5.93 4.41
C ALA A 174 1.10 4.67 3.68
N GLN A 175 0.46 3.74 4.41
CA GLN A 175 -0.21 2.59 3.83
C GLN A 175 -1.26 3.06 2.81
N GLN A 176 -1.24 2.49 1.61
CA GLN A 176 -2.22 2.79 0.58
C GLN A 176 -3.30 1.71 0.58
N GLN A 177 -4.56 2.10 0.35
CA GLN A 177 -5.63 1.12 0.15
C GLN A 177 -5.59 0.64 -1.30
N GLN A 178 -5.36 -0.66 -1.49
CA GLN A 178 -5.56 -1.33 -2.78
C GLN A 178 -6.55 -2.47 -2.54
N ARG A 179 -7.82 -2.09 -2.40
CA ARG A 179 -8.90 -3.02 -2.65
C ARG A 179 -8.84 -3.30 -4.15
N ALA A 180 -8.47 -4.52 -4.49
CA ALA A 180 -9.20 -5.25 -5.51
C ALA A 180 -10.38 -5.90 -4.77
N ALA A 181 -11.56 -5.95 -5.38
CA ALA A 181 -12.63 -6.84 -4.94
C ALA A 181 -12.29 -8.31 -5.23
N VAL A 182 -11.20 -8.84 -4.65
CA VAL A 182 -10.96 -10.30 -4.58
C VAL A 182 -11.78 -10.83 -3.41
N ALA A 183 -13.09 -10.92 -3.66
CA ALA A 183 -13.94 -11.97 -3.16
C ALA A 183 -14.35 -12.79 -4.38
N THR A 184 -13.71 -13.94 -4.58
CA THR A 184 -14.14 -14.91 -5.59
C THR A 184 -15.45 -15.55 -5.14
N PHE A 185 -16.59 -15.08 -5.66
CA PHE A 185 -17.84 -15.84 -5.86
C PHE A 185 -18.61 -15.22 -7.05
N ASP A 186 -19.39 -16.05 -7.76
CA ASP A 186 -19.79 -15.93 -9.19
C ASP A 186 -20.68 -14.73 -9.64
N SER A 187 -20.73 -14.45 -10.97
CA SER A 187 -21.65 -13.58 -11.77
C SER A 187 -21.44 -12.04 -11.74
N PHE A 188 -21.47 -11.23 -12.82
CA PHE A 188 -21.48 -11.39 -14.31
C PHE A 188 -20.67 -10.24 -14.97
N ASP A 189 -19.85 -10.40 -16.00
CA ASP A 189 -19.18 -11.63 -16.43
C ASP A 189 -18.09 -11.98 -15.39
N LEU A 190 -18.09 -13.24 -14.98
CA LEU A 190 -18.65 -13.64 -13.68
C LEU A 190 -18.24 -12.81 -12.42
N SER A 191 -18.36 -11.46 -12.45
CA SER A 191 -18.00 -10.57 -11.33
C SER A 191 -18.77 -9.23 -11.13
N GLY A 192 -19.55 -8.71 -12.09
CA GLY A 192 -20.43 -7.53 -11.89
C GLY A 192 -19.77 -6.14 -11.94
N HIS A 193 -18.54 -6.02 -12.46
CA HIS A 193 -17.76 -4.78 -12.43
C HIS A 193 -17.63 -4.10 -13.82
N HIS A 194 -17.50 -2.77 -13.83
CA HIS A 194 -17.23 -2.02 -15.07
C HIS A 194 -15.75 -2.11 -15.47
N GLY A 195 -15.49 -2.62 -16.68
CA GLY A 195 -14.17 -2.59 -17.31
C GLY A 195 -14.00 -1.38 -18.23
N TYR A 196 -12.79 -0.83 -18.30
CA TYR A 196 -12.42 0.20 -19.28
C TYR A 196 -10.91 0.15 -19.60
N HIS A 197 -10.47 0.98 -20.55
CA HIS A 197 -9.10 1.00 -21.02
C HIS A 197 -8.33 2.22 -20.53
N VAL A 198 -7.07 2.00 -20.14
CA VAL A 198 -6.13 3.06 -19.73
C VAL A 198 -4.87 2.96 -20.57
N ARG A 199 -4.48 4.08 -21.18
CA ARG A 199 -3.17 4.27 -21.81
C ARG A 199 -2.16 4.63 -20.72
N VAL A 200 -1.08 3.87 -20.61
CA VAL A 200 -0.02 4.03 -19.59
C VAL A 200 1.32 4.30 -20.28
N GLN A 201 2.13 5.18 -19.70
CA GLN A 201 3.44 5.61 -20.18
C GLN A 201 4.39 5.83 -18.98
N LEU A 202 5.65 5.43 -19.10
CA LEU A 202 6.69 5.81 -18.12
C LEU A 202 7.05 7.28 -18.29
N ILE A 203 7.21 8.01 -17.19
CA ILE A 203 7.56 9.43 -17.21
C ILE A 203 8.96 9.57 -17.82
N GLY A 204 9.13 10.56 -18.71
CA GLY A 204 10.36 10.74 -19.49
C GLY A 204 10.53 9.77 -20.67
N GLN A 205 9.54 8.95 -21.00
CA GLN A 205 9.57 8.05 -22.17
C GLN A 205 8.36 8.27 -23.09
N ASP A 206 8.54 8.04 -24.39
CA ASP A 206 7.44 8.12 -25.37
C ASP A 206 6.61 6.84 -25.44
N LYS A 207 7.21 5.67 -25.13
CA LYS A 207 6.55 4.38 -25.23
C LYS A 207 5.32 4.31 -24.32
N SER A 208 4.18 3.91 -24.88
CA SER A 208 2.93 3.73 -24.14
C SER A 208 2.24 2.42 -24.53
N ILE A 209 1.55 1.81 -23.59
CA ILE A 209 0.65 0.67 -23.81
C ILE A 209 -0.79 1.04 -23.47
N ILE A 210 -1.76 0.27 -23.93
CA ILE A 210 -3.15 0.33 -23.48
C ILE A 210 -3.43 -0.97 -22.71
N ILE A 211 -3.99 -0.85 -21.51
CA ILE A 211 -4.35 -1.98 -20.65
C ILE A 211 -5.83 -1.94 -20.26
N PRO A 212 -6.51 -3.11 -20.16
CA PRO A 212 -7.82 -3.21 -19.54
C PRO A 212 -7.70 -3.18 -18.01
N VAL A 213 -8.59 -2.41 -17.37
CA VAL A 213 -8.68 -2.22 -15.92
C VAL A 213 -10.14 -2.27 -15.47
N LEU A 214 -10.38 -2.66 -14.21
CA LEU A 214 -11.68 -2.54 -13.57
C LEU A 214 -11.81 -1.22 -12.82
N ASP A 215 -13.02 -0.66 -12.83
CA ASP A 215 -13.40 0.49 -12.02
C ASP A 215 -13.58 0.14 -10.54
N ASP A 216 -12.47 -0.05 -9.83
CA ASP A 216 -12.48 -0.32 -8.38
C ASP A 216 -12.45 1.01 -7.58
N THR A 217 -13.61 1.38 -7.02
CA THR A 217 -13.80 2.55 -6.15
C THR A 217 -12.92 2.56 -4.90
N GLY A 218 -12.50 1.38 -4.40
CA GLY A 218 -11.69 1.19 -3.20
C GLY A 218 -10.18 1.14 -3.47
N SER A 219 -9.77 1.16 -4.75
CA SER A 219 -8.37 1.19 -5.14
C SER A 219 -7.79 2.61 -5.16
N SER A 220 -6.62 2.81 -4.51
CA SER A 220 -5.90 4.09 -4.51
C SER A 220 -4.92 4.21 -5.68
N LEU A 221 -4.28 3.09 -6.05
CA LEU A 221 -3.22 2.99 -7.05
C LEU A 221 -3.71 2.28 -8.32
N LEU A 222 -3.18 2.68 -9.47
CA LEU A 222 -3.32 1.89 -10.70
C LEU A 222 -2.48 0.62 -10.57
N GLU A 223 -3.01 -0.52 -10.99
CA GLU A 223 -2.27 -1.78 -10.98
C GLU A 223 -1.64 -2.08 -12.34
N LEU A 224 -0.35 -2.40 -12.33
CA LEU A 224 0.42 -2.87 -13.47
C LEU A 224 0.98 -4.25 -13.17
N LEU A 225 0.93 -5.13 -14.15
CA LEU A 225 1.57 -6.44 -14.05
C LEU A 225 3.05 -6.33 -14.42
N ALA A 226 3.93 -6.99 -13.66
CA ALA A 226 5.35 -7.10 -14.01
C ALA A 226 5.52 -7.68 -15.44
N THR A 227 4.70 -8.68 -15.76
CA THR A 227 4.53 -9.24 -17.10
C THR A 227 3.03 -9.31 -17.41
N PRO A 228 2.54 -8.79 -18.56
CA PRO A 228 3.31 -8.22 -19.68
C PRO A 228 3.58 -6.72 -19.55
N ASP A 229 2.86 -5.98 -18.70
CA ASP A 229 2.76 -4.52 -18.79
C ASP A 229 4.10 -3.80 -18.61
N CYS A 230 4.83 -4.11 -17.54
CA CYS A 230 6.09 -3.42 -17.23
C CYS A 230 7.19 -3.74 -18.27
N ILE A 231 7.31 -4.99 -18.70
CA ILE A 231 8.18 -5.38 -19.82
C ILE A 231 7.80 -4.62 -21.10
N SER A 232 6.51 -4.52 -21.40
CA SER A 232 6.00 -3.84 -22.59
C SER A 232 6.26 -2.34 -22.55
N LEU A 233 6.26 -1.73 -21.36
CA LEU A 233 6.68 -0.35 -21.12
C LEU A 233 8.20 -0.13 -21.18
N GLY A 234 9.03 -1.18 -21.17
CA GLY A 234 10.48 -1.06 -21.05
C GLY A 234 10.96 -0.71 -19.64
N PHE A 235 10.14 -1.00 -18.62
CA PHE A 235 10.46 -0.74 -17.23
C PHE A 235 11.67 -1.55 -16.76
N ASN A 236 12.54 -0.92 -15.97
CA ASN A 236 13.63 -1.56 -15.25
C ASN A 236 13.95 -0.76 -13.97
N MET A 237 14.79 -1.33 -13.09
CA MET A 237 15.08 -0.73 -11.78
C MET A 237 15.89 0.58 -11.83
N LEU A 238 16.46 0.98 -12.97
CA LEU A 238 17.10 2.30 -13.13
C LEU A 238 16.09 3.41 -13.43
N TYR A 239 14.79 3.09 -13.59
CA TYR A 239 13.73 4.08 -13.79
C TYR A 239 13.72 5.13 -12.65
N PRO A 240 13.84 6.44 -12.94
CA PRO A 240 14.02 7.46 -11.91
C PRO A 240 12.86 7.57 -10.93
N HIS A 241 11.63 7.35 -11.39
CA HIS A 241 10.41 7.55 -10.60
C HIS A 241 9.89 6.25 -9.99
N VAL A 242 10.80 5.34 -9.62
CA VAL A 242 10.51 4.26 -8.67
C VAL A 242 10.46 4.84 -7.27
N LEU A 243 9.36 4.59 -6.57
CA LEU A 243 9.15 5.08 -5.21
C LEU A 243 9.56 4.08 -4.14
N GLY A 244 10.04 2.89 -4.52
CA GLY A 244 10.37 1.79 -3.62
C GLY A 244 9.18 0.90 -3.26
N ILE A 245 9.31 0.10 -2.21
CA ILE A 245 8.29 -0.84 -1.76
C ILE A 245 7.20 -0.11 -0.96
N THR A 246 5.94 -0.50 -1.18
CA THR A 246 4.73 0.02 -0.54
C THR A 246 3.97 -1.11 0.14
N GLN A 247 3.48 -0.86 1.35
CA GLN A 247 2.48 -1.71 1.99
C GLN A 247 1.08 -1.29 1.53
N LEU A 248 0.35 -2.26 0.99
CA LEU A 248 -0.97 -2.11 0.42
C LEU A 248 -1.97 -2.92 1.25
N LEU A 249 -3.04 -2.27 1.71
CA LEU A 249 -4.13 -2.96 2.39
C LEU A 249 -5.12 -3.49 1.34
N THR A 250 -5.26 -4.81 1.27
CA THR A 250 -6.19 -5.54 0.39
C THR A 250 -7.30 -6.20 1.20
N SER A 251 -8.30 -6.82 0.55
CA SER A 251 -9.31 -7.66 1.23
C SER A 251 -8.68 -8.84 1.98
N ASN A 252 -7.56 -9.36 1.47
CA ASN A 252 -6.86 -10.54 2.00
C ASN A 252 -5.68 -10.16 2.93
N GLY A 253 -5.70 -8.94 3.48
CA GLY A 253 -4.66 -8.41 4.37
C GLY A 253 -3.63 -7.53 3.67
N VAL A 254 -2.50 -7.28 4.35
CA VAL A 254 -1.43 -6.40 3.87
C VAL A 254 -0.49 -7.14 2.93
N VAL A 255 -0.22 -6.56 1.76
CA VAL A 255 0.78 -7.06 0.80
C VAL A 255 1.82 -5.99 0.50
N GLU A 256 3.03 -6.43 0.18
CA GLU A 256 4.11 -5.54 -0.27
C GLU A 256 4.23 -5.58 -1.80
N ARG A 257 4.34 -4.41 -2.42
CA ARG A 257 4.51 -4.23 -3.87
C ARG A 257 5.48 -3.10 -4.15
N LEU A 258 6.18 -3.18 -5.28
CA LEU A 258 6.94 -2.05 -5.79
C LEU A 258 5.96 -1.00 -6.31
N SER A 259 6.13 0.28 -5.95
CA SER A 259 5.34 1.36 -6.52
C SER A 259 6.20 2.30 -7.35
N ILE A 260 5.62 2.79 -8.45
CA ILE A 260 6.26 3.64 -9.44
C ILE A 260 5.31 4.77 -9.84
N LEU A 261 5.84 5.93 -10.24
CA LEU A 261 5.03 6.96 -10.88
C LEU A 261 4.93 6.68 -12.38
N VAL A 262 3.73 6.83 -12.94
CA VAL A 262 3.46 6.71 -14.37
C VAL A 262 2.58 7.86 -14.85
N ARG A 263 2.60 8.12 -16.15
CA ARG A 263 1.62 8.97 -16.82
C ARG A 263 0.52 8.07 -17.38
N ALA A 264 -0.73 8.37 -17.05
CA ALA A 264 -1.88 7.58 -17.45
C ALA A 264 -3.02 8.45 -18.02
N GLN A 265 -3.83 7.88 -18.90
CA GLN A 265 -4.96 8.53 -19.54
C GLN A 265 -6.06 7.51 -19.83
N VAL A 266 -7.32 7.85 -19.57
CA VAL A 266 -8.46 7.01 -19.96
C VAL A 266 -8.58 7.03 -21.49
N VAL A 267 -8.88 5.90 -22.11
CA VAL A 267 -9.16 5.82 -23.55
C VAL A 267 -10.48 5.12 -23.81
N ALA A 268 -11.16 5.51 -24.89
CA ALA A 268 -12.28 4.77 -25.43
C ALA A 268 -11.80 3.48 -26.13
N GLU A 269 -12.75 2.62 -26.51
CA GLU A 269 -12.49 1.32 -27.15
C GLU A 269 -11.77 1.44 -28.51
N ASP A 270 -12.01 2.54 -29.23
CA ASP A 270 -11.27 2.97 -30.44
C ASP A 270 -9.82 3.43 -30.16
N GLY A 271 -9.37 3.41 -28.89
CA GLY A 271 -8.07 3.90 -28.43
C GLY A 271 -7.96 5.42 -28.34
N ARG A 272 -9.03 6.17 -28.64
CA ARG A 272 -9.09 7.63 -28.59
C ARG A 272 -8.98 8.12 -27.14
N PRO A 273 -8.16 9.15 -26.86
CA PRO A 273 -8.04 9.71 -25.52
C PRO A 273 -9.35 10.31 -25.01
N LEU A 274 -9.60 10.13 -23.71
CA LEU A 274 -10.65 10.79 -22.93
C LEU A 274 -9.99 11.53 -21.76
N GLY A 275 -10.18 12.85 -21.68
CA GLY A 275 -9.59 13.68 -20.65
C GLY A 275 -8.07 13.84 -20.76
N PRO A 276 -7.44 14.57 -19.81
CA PRO A 276 -6.01 14.84 -19.81
C PRO A 276 -5.17 13.60 -19.44
N LYS A 277 -3.92 13.56 -19.91
CA LYS A 277 -2.89 12.70 -19.32
C LYS A 277 -2.58 13.22 -17.91
N ILE A 278 -2.60 12.35 -16.89
CA ILE A 278 -2.23 12.70 -15.51
C ILE A 278 -1.10 11.82 -14.98
N GLU A 279 -0.35 12.36 -14.03
CA GLU A 279 0.73 11.66 -13.33
C GLU A 279 0.14 11.02 -12.05
N ILE A 280 0.31 9.70 -11.90
CA ILE A 280 -0.25 8.89 -10.80
C ILE A 280 0.76 7.86 -10.29
N GLU A 281 0.56 7.40 -9.06
CA GLU A 281 1.27 6.24 -8.51
C GLU A 281 0.57 4.94 -8.95
N ALA A 282 1.38 3.98 -9.37
CA ALA A 282 0.97 2.63 -9.75
C ALA A 282 1.71 1.58 -8.91
N SER A 283 1.04 0.48 -8.59
CA SER A 283 1.65 -0.71 -7.99
C SER A 283 2.04 -1.71 -9.07
N VAL A 284 3.21 -2.32 -8.92
CA VAL A 284 3.69 -3.40 -9.78
C VAL A 284 3.45 -4.74 -9.09
N THR A 285 2.47 -5.49 -9.59
CA THR A 285 2.17 -6.85 -9.13
C THR A 285 2.95 -7.88 -9.92
N SER A 286 3.77 -8.66 -9.22
CA SER A 286 4.36 -9.90 -9.74
C SER A 286 3.24 -10.89 -10.02
N ALA A 287 2.85 -11.03 -11.29
CA ALA A 287 1.69 -11.83 -11.69
C ALA A 287 1.87 -13.32 -11.32
N PRO A 288 0.93 -13.93 -10.57
CA PRO A 288 0.94 -15.37 -10.36
C PRO A 288 0.33 -16.10 -11.56
N LEU A 289 1.17 -16.88 -12.25
CA LEU A 289 0.90 -18.08 -13.11
C LEU A 289 -0.25 -18.12 -14.15
N ALA A 290 -1.22 -17.20 -14.20
CA ALA A 290 -2.30 -17.19 -15.19
C ALA A 290 -2.75 -15.74 -15.50
N PRO A 291 -2.15 -15.05 -16.49
CA PRO A 291 -2.51 -13.67 -16.83
C PRO A 291 -3.94 -13.51 -17.39
N PHE A 292 -4.61 -14.61 -17.75
CA PHE A 292 -5.94 -14.61 -18.36
C PHE A 292 -7.10 -14.33 -17.39
N TYR A 293 -6.90 -14.51 -16.08
CA TYR A 293 -7.96 -14.31 -15.07
C TYR A 293 -7.68 -13.15 -14.11
N TYR A 294 -6.64 -12.35 -14.37
CA TYR A 294 -6.23 -11.27 -13.48
C TYR A 294 -6.71 -9.90 -13.95
N SER A 295 -7.78 -9.42 -13.31
CA SER A 295 -8.28 -8.06 -13.46
C SER A 295 -7.42 -7.05 -12.69
N ARG A 296 -7.01 -5.97 -13.36
CA ARG A 296 -6.21 -4.88 -12.76
C ARG A 296 -7.11 -3.85 -12.08
N CYS A 297 -6.73 -3.38 -10.89
CA CYS A 297 -7.36 -2.20 -10.29
C CYS A 297 -7.02 -0.93 -11.09
N SER A 298 -7.99 -0.09 -11.41
CA SER A 298 -7.70 1.18 -12.10
C SER A 298 -7.13 2.29 -11.21
N GLY A 299 -7.21 2.13 -9.89
CA GLY A 299 -6.94 3.21 -8.96
C GLY A 299 -7.92 4.36 -9.10
N ARG A 300 -7.45 5.56 -8.76
CA ARG A 300 -8.25 6.79 -8.78
C ARG A 300 -8.32 7.50 -10.14
N ILE A 301 -7.80 6.91 -11.23
CA ILE A 301 -7.61 7.63 -12.51
C ILE A 301 -8.92 8.22 -13.07
N LEU A 302 -9.96 7.41 -13.19
CA LEU A 302 -11.25 7.82 -13.78
C LEU A 302 -11.87 8.97 -13.00
N ARG A 303 -12.00 8.82 -11.68
CA ARG A 303 -12.59 9.80 -10.75
C ARG A 303 -11.79 11.10 -10.61
N ARG A 304 -10.51 11.12 -11.02
CA ARG A 304 -9.66 12.32 -11.04
C ARG A 304 -9.64 13.04 -12.39
N THR A 305 -10.13 12.44 -13.46
CA THR A 305 -10.03 12.96 -14.83
C THR A 305 -11.37 13.20 -15.51
N LEU A 306 -12.39 12.41 -15.19
CA LEU A 306 -13.70 12.43 -15.84
C LEU A 306 -14.83 12.49 -14.79
N TYR A 307 -15.95 13.06 -15.21
CA TYR A 307 -17.23 12.89 -14.53
C TYR A 307 -17.79 11.50 -14.89
N THR A 308 -18.35 10.83 -13.89
CA THR A 308 -18.92 9.48 -14.04
C THR A 308 -20.36 9.44 -13.52
N ALA A 309 -21.20 8.61 -14.12
CA ALA A 309 -22.41 8.12 -13.49
C ALA A 309 -22.60 6.64 -13.86
N THR A 310 -23.19 5.86 -12.95
CA THR A 310 -23.53 4.45 -13.16
C THR A 310 -24.95 4.23 -12.67
N ALA A 311 -25.68 3.33 -13.33
CA ALA A 311 -27.00 2.92 -12.85
C ALA A 311 -26.82 1.96 -11.66
N PRO A 312 -27.50 2.17 -10.52
CA PRO A 312 -27.24 1.41 -9.29
C PRO A 312 -27.74 -0.05 -9.32
N ALA A 313 -28.23 -0.56 -10.45
CA ALA A 313 -28.87 -1.86 -10.58
C ALA A 313 -28.32 -2.66 -11.77
N TYR A 314 -28.07 -3.96 -11.54
CA TYR A 314 -27.88 -5.02 -12.52
C TYR A 314 -26.93 -4.73 -13.71
N GLY A 315 -25.78 -4.09 -13.45
CA GLY A 315 -24.75 -3.88 -14.47
C GLY A 315 -25.10 -2.85 -15.54
N GLY A 316 -26.05 -1.94 -15.28
CA GLY A 316 -26.35 -0.83 -16.17
C GLY A 316 -25.13 0.08 -16.41
N PRO A 317 -25.02 0.73 -17.58
CA PRO A 317 -23.76 1.25 -18.12
C PRO A 317 -23.07 2.31 -17.26
N LEU A 318 -21.73 2.33 -17.33
CA LEU A 318 -20.89 3.40 -16.81
C LEU A 318 -20.77 4.54 -17.83
N TYR A 319 -21.50 5.62 -17.58
CA TYR A 319 -21.42 6.85 -18.36
C TYR A 319 -20.21 7.68 -17.92
N VAL A 320 -19.37 8.07 -18.88
CA VAL A 320 -18.17 8.87 -18.63
C VAL A 320 -18.14 10.12 -19.51
N SER A 321 -17.68 11.25 -18.98
CA SER A 321 -17.49 12.46 -19.78
C SER A 321 -16.52 13.46 -19.12
N GLU A 322 -15.83 14.26 -19.93
CA GLU A 322 -14.97 15.35 -19.46
C GLU A 322 -15.76 16.49 -18.80
N LYS A 323 -17.08 16.56 -19.03
CA LYS A 323 -17.95 17.61 -18.49
C LYS A 323 -19.19 16.99 -17.85
N LYS A 324 -19.61 17.51 -16.67
CA LYS A 324 -20.83 17.09 -15.97
C LYS A 324 -22.05 17.00 -16.90
N ASN A 325 -22.29 18.02 -17.71
CA ASN A 325 -23.42 18.07 -18.65
C ASN A 325 -23.35 16.98 -19.74
N GLY A 326 -22.15 16.48 -20.07
CA GLY A 326 -21.99 15.37 -21.00
C GLY A 326 -22.45 14.04 -20.42
N VAL A 327 -22.26 13.81 -19.12
CA VAL A 327 -22.84 12.66 -18.40
C VAL A 327 -24.35 12.82 -18.28
N VAL A 328 -24.82 13.96 -17.77
CA VAL A 328 -26.26 14.20 -17.50
C VAL A 328 -27.12 14.04 -18.76
N LYS A 329 -26.64 14.46 -19.93
CA LYS A 329 -27.34 14.28 -21.21
C LYS A 329 -27.48 12.83 -21.69
N GLN A 330 -26.67 11.90 -21.17
CA GLN A 330 -26.68 10.49 -21.55
C GLN A 330 -27.49 9.62 -20.59
N LEU A 331 -27.83 10.15 -19.41
CA LEU A 331 -28.69 9.45 -18.46
C LEU A 331 -30.11 9.30 -19.05
N PRO A 332 -30.77 8.14 -18.85
CA PRO A 332 -32.16 8.00 -19.23
C PRO A 332 -33.01 9.03 -18.48
N ALA A 333 -33.89 9.73 -19.21
CA ALA A 333 -34.88 10.59 -18.60
C ALA A 333 -35.88 9.74 -17.81
N VAL A 334 -36.26 10.22 -16.62
CA VAL A 334 -37.28 9.64 -15.74
C VAL A 334 -38.52 10.53 -15.80
#